data_AF-A0A5E4DEZ4-F1
#
_entry.id   AF-A0A5E4DEZ4-F1
#
_cell.length_a   1.000
_cell.length_b   1.000
_cell.length_c   1.000
_cell.angle_alpha   90.00
_cell.angle_beta   90.00
_cell.angle_gamma   90.00
#
_symmetry.space_group_name_H-M   'P 1'
#
loop_
_entity.id
_entity.type
_entity.pdbx_description
1 polymer ?
#
loop_
_entity_poly.entity_id
_entity_poly.type
_entity_poly.pdbx_seq_one_letter_code
_entity_poly.pdbx_strand_id
1 'polypeptide(L)'
;YSEHTQLQTQQRAVQEAIQVKLNEFEQWITHYQAAFNNLEATQLASLLQEISTQMDLGPPSYVPATAFLQNAGQAHLISQCEQLEGEVGALLQQRRSVLRGCLEQLHHYATVALQYPKAIFQKHRIEQWKTWMEELICNTTVERCQELYRKYEMQYAPQPPPTVCQFITATEMTLQRYAADINSRLIRQVERLKQEAVTVPVCEDQLKEIERCIKVFLHENGEEGSLSLASVIISALCTLTRRNLMMEGAASSAGEQLVDLTSRDGAWFLEELCSMSGNVTCLVQLLKQCHLVPQDLDIPNPVEASEAVHLANGVYTSLQELNSNFRQIIFPEALRCLMKGEYTLESMLQELDSLIEQTTDGVPLQTLVESLQAYLRNAAMGLEEETHAHYIDVA
;
A
#
# COMPACT_ATOMS: atom_id res chain seq x y z
N TYR A 1 5.65 -12.14 -73.28
CA TYR A 1 7.00 -12.01 -72.68
C TYR A 1 7.12 -10.69 -71.93
N SER A 2 6.86 -9.53 -72.57
CA SER A 2 6.83 -8.21 -71.92
C SER A 2 5.91 -8.14 -70.69
N GLU A 3 4.67 -8.61 -70.80
CA GLU A 3 3.70 -8.63 -69.69
C GLU A 3 4.17 -9.50 -68.52
N HIS A 4 4.75 -10.66 -68.79
CA HIS A 4 5.31 -11.54 -67.77
C HIS A 4 6.48 -10.88 -67.03
N THR A 5 7.39 -10.22 -67.76
CA THR A 5 8.50 -9.48 -67.15
C THR A 5 7.99 -8.31 -66.30
N GLN A 6 6.93 -7.63 -66.75
CA GLN A 6 6.32 -6.51 -66.04
C GLN A 6 5.63 -6.97 -64.74
N LEU A 7 4.87 -8.06 -64.78
CA LEU A 7 4.27 -8.71 -63.61
C LEU A 7 5.33 -9.19 -62.61
N GLN A 8 6.40 -9.82 -63.08
CA GLN A 8 7.49 -10.29 -62.24
C GLN A 8 8.23 -9.13 -61.56
N THR A 9 8.42 -8.02 -62.27
CA THR A 9 9.04 -6.81 -61.72
C THR A 9 8.14 -6.16 -60.66
N GLN A 10 6.83 -6.09 -60.90
CA GLN A 10 5.87 -5.59 -59.92
C GLN A 10 5.79 -6.49 -58.69
N GLN A 11 5.78 -7.81 -58.87
CA GLN A 11 5.78 -8.76 -57.76
C GLN A 11 7.03 -8.60 -56.88
N ARG A 12 8.21 -8.44 -57.49
CA ARG A 12 9.46 -8.19 -56.75
C ARG A 12 9.41 -6.85 -56.00
N ALA A 13 8.91 -5.79 -56.64
CA ALA A 13 8.77 -4.49 -55.98
C ALA A 13 7.82 -4.54 -54.76
N VAL A 14 6.73 -5.31 -54.85
CA VAL A 14 5.82 -5.55 -53.71
C VAL A 14 6.52 -6.32 -52.59
N GLN A 15 7.27 -7.38 -52.92
CA GLN A 15 8.02 -8.15 -51.93
C GLN A 15 9.08 -7.29 -51.22
N GLU A 16 9.81 -6.45 -51.97
CA GLU A 16 10.77 -5.51 -51.40
C GLU A 16 10.09 -4.50 -50.46
N ALA A 17 8.94 -3.96 -50.85
CA ALA A 17 8.17 -3.04 -50.02
C ALA A 17 7.67 -3.69 -48.71
N ILE A 18 7.20 -4.94 -48.78
CA ILE A 18 6.79 -5.69 -47.59
C ILE A 18 8.00 -5.95 -46.69
N GLN A 19 9.14 -6.32 -47.25
CA GLN A 19 10.37 -6.56 -46.47
C GLN A 19 10.85 -5.31 -45.74
N VAL A 20 10.79 -4.13 -46.38
CA VAL A 20 11.09 -2.85 -45.72
C VAL A 20 10.16 -2.62 -44.54
N LYS A 21 8.85 -2.88 -44.69
CA LYS A 21 7.87 -2.74 -43.61
C LYS A 21 8.05 -3.74 -42.48
N LEU A 22 8.40 -4.99 -42.78
CA LEU A 22 8.73 -5.97 -41.76
C LEU A 22 9.91 -5.51 -40.91
N ASN A 23 10.97 -5.01 -41.54
CA ASN A 23 12.14 -4.49 -40.81
C ASN A 23 11.77 -3.29 -39.91
N GLU A 24 10.89 -2.39 -40.38
CA GLU A 24 10.36 -1.30 -39.55
C GLU A 24 9.58 -1.84 -38.33
N PHE A 25 8.70 -2.84 -38.53
CA PHE A 25 7.92 -3.43 -37.44
C PHE A 25 8.81 -4.11 -36.41
N GLU A 26 9.84 -4.84 -36.84
CA GLU A 26 10.81 -5.46 -35.94
C GLU A 26 11.58 -4.43 -35.10
N GLN A 27 11.97 -3.31 -35.70
CA GLN A 27 12.59 -2.21 -34.96
C GLN A 27 11.62 -1.63 -33.92
N TRP A 28 10.37 -1.40 -34.29
CA TRP A 28 9.36 -0.89 -33.36
C TRP A 28 9.08 -1.84 -32.21
N ILE A 29 8.96 -3.15 -32.48
CA ILE A 29 8.79 -4.18 -31.45
C ILE A 29 9.99 -4.17 -30.51
N THR A 30 11.21 -4.12 -31.04
CA THR A 30 12.44 -4.09 -30.25
C THR A 30 12.52 -2.85 -29.36
N HIS A 31 12.21 -1.66 -29.92
CA HIS A 31 12.17 -0.42 -29.15
C HIS A 31 11.11 -0.45 -28.06
N TYR A 32 9.93 -1.00 -28.36
CA TYR A 32 8.85 -1.16 -27.40
C TYR A 32 9.28 -2.08 -26.25
N GLN A 33 9.84 -3.25 -26.54
CA GLN A 33 10.33 -4.20 -25.54
C GLN A 33 11.42 -3.58 -24.66
N ALA A 34 12.38 -2.86 -25.26
CA ALA A 34 13.43 -2.16 -24.51
C ALA A 34 12.84 -1.07 -23.59
N ALA A 35 11.90 -0.27 -24.09
CA ALA A 35 11.21 0.74 -23.29
C ALA A 35 10.43 0.11 -22.13
N PHE A 36 9.72 -0.98 -22.38
CA PHE A 36 8.92 -1.67 -21.37
C PHE A 36 9.79 -2.33 -20.28
N ASN A 37 10.91 -2.95 -20.66
CA ASN A 37 11.88 -3.49 -19.70
C ASN A 37 12.49 -2.39 -18.80
N ASN A 38 12.69 -1.18 -19.35
CA ASN A 38 13.14 -0.03 -18.56
C ASN A 38 12.07 0.46 -17.57
N LEU A 39 10.78 0.24 -17.85
CA LEU A 39 9.69 0.55 -16.90
C LEU A 39 9.59 -0.48 -15.77
N GLU A 40 9.91 -1.75 -16.03
CA GLU A 40 9.99 -2.80 -14.99
C GLU A 40 11.15 -2.55 -14.00
N ALA A 41 12.17 -1.79 -14.41
CA ALA A 41 13.34 -1.53 -13.58
C ALA A 41 13.02 -0.61 -12.40
N THR A 42 13.65 -0.90 -11.24
CA THR A 42 13.59 -0.07 -10.02
C THR A 42 14.13 1.36 -10.19
N GLN A 43 14.69 1.67 -11.36
CA GLN A 43 15.25 2.98 -11.73
C GLN A 43 14.22 4.12 -11.67
N LEU A 44 12.96 3.86 -12.03
CA LEU A 44 11.93 4.91 -12.02
C LEU A 44 11.59 5.33 -10.58
N ALA A 45 11.50 4.36 -9.66
CA ALA A 45 11.25 4.61 -8.25
C ALA A 45 12.43 5.36 -7.61
N SER A 46 13.68 4.99 -7.93
CA SER A 46 14.86 5.70 -7.42
C SER A 46 14.94 7.13 -7.92
N LEU A 47 14.61 7.40 -9.18
CA LEU A 47 14.56 8.77 -9.73
C LEU A 47 13.47 9.62 -9.06
N LEU A 48 12.31 9.02 -8.77
CA LEU A 48 11.24 9.70 -8.01
C LEU A 48 11.66 10.02 -6.57
N GLN A 49 12.41 9.13 -5.94
CA GLN A 49 12.95 9.39 -4.61
C GLN A 49 14.00 10.51 -4.66
N GLU A 50 14.94 10.45 -5.60
CA GLU A 50 16.00 11.44 -5.79
C GLU A 50 15.44 12.83 -6.11
N ILE A 51 14.35 12.92 -6.87
CA ILE A 51 13.72 14.21 -7.17
C ILE A 51 12.83 14.74 -6.03
N SER A 52 12.49 13.89 -5.08
CA SER A 52 11.69 14.26 -3.91
C SER A 52 12.54 14.77 -2.74
N THR A 53 13.86 14.55 -2.75
CA THR A 53 14.77 15.11 -1.73
C THR A 53 14.80 16.63 -1.79
N GLN A 54 15.14 17.29 -0.69
CA GLN A 54 15.34 18.73 -0.71
C GLN A 54 16.58 19.08 -1.55
N MET A 55 16.45 20.13 -2.36
CA MET A 55 17.54 20.63 -3.19
C MET A 55 18.46 21.49 -2.34
N ASP A 56 19.68 21.02 -2.11
CA ASP A 56 20.73 21.80 -1.46
C ASP A 56 21.60 22.48 -2.54
N LEU A 57 21.49 23.80 -2.64
CA LEU A 57 22.30 24.62 -3.56
C LEU A 57 23.59 25.11 -2.89
N GLY A 58 23.80 24.80 -1.61
CA GLY A 58 24.89 25.34 -0.83
C GLY A 58 24.73 26.83 -0.51
N PRO A 59 25.77 27.47 0.06
CA PRO A 59 25.76 28.89 0.36
C PRO A 59 25.79 29.73 -0.93
N PRO A 60 25.17 30.92 -0.94
CA PRO A 60 25.19 31.81 -2.09
C PRO A 60 26.60 32.15 -2.58
N SER A 61 26.80 32.10 -3.90
CA SER A 61 28.08 32.30 -4.57
C SER A 61 28.67 33.71 -4.39
N TYR A 62 27.82 34.70 -4.10
CA TYR A 62 28.24 36.10 -3.88
C TYR A 62 28.73 36.37 -2.44
N VAL A 63 28.48 35.47 -1.48
CA VAL A 63 28.85 35.66 -0.06
C VAL A 63 30.35 35.94 0.13
N PRO A 64 31.29 35.20 -0.50
CA PRO A 64 32.73 35.48 -0.36
C PRO A 64 33.15 36.87 -0.86
N ALA A 65 32.44 37.43 -1.84
CA ALA A 65 32.73 38.74 -2.42
C ALA A 65 32.04 39.91 -1.69
N THR A 66 31.14 39.62 -0.75
CA THR A 66 30.27 40.62 -0.11
C THR A 66 31.07 41.70 0.60
N ALA A 67 32.08 41.32 1.41
CA ALA A 67 32.91 42.29 2.14
C ALA A 67 33.73 43.18 1.20
N PHE A 68 34.26 42.62 0.11
CA PHE A 68 35.00 43.38 -0.90
C PHE A 68 34.10 44.38 -1.63
N LEU A 69 32.92 43.93 -2.08
CA LEU A 69 31.96 44.76 -2.81
C LEU A 69 31.37 45.88 -1.93
N GLN A 70 31.10 45.60 -0.65
CA GLN A 70 30.69 46.63 0.31
C GLN A 70 31.78 47.68 0.51
N ASN A 71 33.03 47.26 0.71
CA ASN A 71 34.17 48.16 0.89
C ASN A 71 34.47 48.99 -0.36
N ALA A 72 34.14 48.48 -1.56
CA ALA A 72 34.27 49.20 -2.83
C ALA A 72 33.08 50.13 -3.14
N GLY A 73 32.08 50.24 -2.27
CA GLY A 73 30.87 51.04 -2.50
C GLY A 73 29.89 50.43 -3.52
N GLN A 74 30.04 49.14 -3.84
CA GLN A 74 29.28 48.43 -4.88
C GLN A 74 28.13 47.59 -4.29
N ALA A 75 27.44 48.09 -3.26
CA ALA A 75 26.37 47.36 -2.57
C ALA A 75 25.20 46.94 -3.49
N HIS A 76 24.96 47.69 -4.57
CA HIS A 76 23.94 47.35 -5.56
C HIS A 76 24.24 46.05 -6.32
N LEU A 77 25.52 45.69 -6.53
CA LEU A 77 25.89 44.43 -7.17
C LEU A 77 25.55 43.23 -6.27
N ILE A 78 25.67 43.38 -4.95
CA ILE A 78 25.26 42.33 -4.00
C ILE A 78 23.75 42.09 -4.10
N SER A 79 22.95 43.16 -4.13
CA SER A 79 21.49 43.05 -4.28
C SER A 79 21.10 42.43 -5.63
N GLN A 80 21.83 42.73 -6.72
CA GLN A 80 21.62 42.08 -8.01
C GLN A 80 21.98 40.59 -7.96
N CYS A 81 23.08 40.21 -7.31
CA CYS A 81 23.44 38.81 -7.11
C CYS A 81 22.40 38.06 -6.27
N GLU A 82 21.90 38.67 -5.19
CA GLU A 82 20.82 38.14 -4.37
C GLU A 82 19.56 37.86 -5.19
N GLN A 83 19.15 38.83 -6.01
CA GLN A 83 17.99 38.68 -6.88
C GLN A 83 18.21 37.54 -7.90
N LEU A 84 19.34 37.54 -8.59
CA LEU A 84 19.64 36.53 -9.62
C LEU A 84 19.75 35.12 -9.02
N GLU A 85 20.33 34.96 -7.84
CA GLU A 85 20.35 33.66 -7.16
C GLU A 85 18.95 33.22 -6.71
N GLY A 86 18.12 34.15 -6.23
CA GLY A 86 16.72 33.89 -5.96
C GLY A 86 15.95 33.41 -7.21
N GLU A 87 16.17 34.07 -8.36
CA GLU A 87 15.58 33.70 -9.65
C GLU A 87 16.05 32.32 -10.11
N VAL A 88 17.35 32.03 -10.01
CA VAL A 88 17.92 30.71 -10.35
C VAL A 88 17.35 29.63 -9.43
N GLY A 89 17.27 29.88 -8.13
CA GLY A 89 16.66 28.96 -7.16
C GLY A 89 15.20 28.66 -7.50
N ALA A 90 14.42 29.70 -7.84
CA ALA A 90 13.02 29.55 -8.25
C ALA A 90 12.87 28.75 -9.56
N LEU A 91 13.69 29.03 -10.57
CA LEU A 91 13.67 28.31 -11.85
C LEU A 91 14.08 26.84 -11.70
N LEU A 92 15.08 26.55 -10.86
CA LEU A 92 15.49 25.19 -10.56
C LEU A 92 14.36 24.43 -9.85
N GLN A 93 13.71 25.06 -8.87
CA GLN A 93 12.56 24.46 -8.18
C GLN A 93 11.39 24.21 -9.13
N GLN A 94 11.09 25.17 -10.02
CA GLN A 94 10.05 25.01 -11.05
C GLN A 94 10.38 23.83 -11.99
N ARG A 95 11.62 23.76 -12.50
CA ARG A 95 12.07 22.66 -13.37
C ARG A 95 11.97 21.32 -12.65
N ARG A 96 12.39 21.25 -11.38
CA ARG A 96 12.30 20.05 -10.55
C ARG A 96 10.85 19.61 -10.35
N SER A 97 9.93 20.55 -10.11
CA SER A 97 8.50 20.28 -10.01
C SER A 97 7.91 19.71 -11.31
N VAL A 98 8.26 20.28 -12.46
CA VAL A 98 7.79 19.77 -13.76
C VAL A 98 8.33 18.37 -14.03
N LEU A 99 9.64 18.17 -13.82
CA LEU A 99 10.27 16.87 -14.01
C LEU A 99 9.68 15.81 -13.08
N ARG A 100 9.39 16.17 -11.83
CA ARG A 100 8.68 15.30 -10.89
C ARG A 100 7.30 14.92 -11.42
N GLY A 101 6.52 15.88 -11.90
CA GLY A 101 5.21 15.60 -12.51
C GLY A 101 5.29 14.65 -13.70
N CYS A 102 6.30 14.81 -14.57
CA CYS A 102 6.54 13.90 -15.70
C CYS A 102 6.90 12.48 -15.22
N LEU A 103 7.78 12.36 -14.23
CA LEU A 103 8.17 11.06 -13.66
C LEU A 103 7.00 10.38 -12.95
N GLU A 104 6.18 11.14 -12.22
CA GLU A 104 4.96 10.64 -11.60
C GLU A 104 4.01 10.11 -12.68
N GLN A 105 3.73 10.87 -13.74
CA GLN A 105 2.89 10.40 -14.85
C GLN A 105 3.43 9.12 -15.50
N LEU A 106 4.74 9.06 -15.74
CA LEU A 106 5.39 7.86 -16.27
C LEU A 106 5.24 6.67 -15.32
N HIS A 107 5.33 6.90 -14.01
CA HIS A 107 5.14 5.88 -12.98
C HIS A 107 3.70 5.39 -12.87
N HIS A 108 2.71 6.29 -12.99
CA HIS A 108 1.30 5.91 -13.08
C HIS A 108 1.03 5.08 -14.35
N TYR A 109 1.62 5.48 -15.48
CA TYR A 109 1.54 4.68 -16.70
C TYR A 109 2.20 3.31 -16.52
N ALA A 110 3.39 3.24 -15.92
CA ALA A 110 4.10 1.99 -15.68
C ALA A 110 3.30 1.05 -14.77
N THR A 111 2.75 1.55 -13.66
CA THR A 111 1.98 0.72 -12.72
C THR A 111 0.77 0.08 -13.37
N VAL A 112 0.13 0.75 -14.35
CA VAL A 112 -0.96 0.17 -15.15
C VAL A 112 -0.42 -0.74 -16.27
N ALA A 113 0.57 -0.28 -17.03
CA ALA A 113 1.12 -0.99 -18.18
C ALA A 113 1.75 -2.33 -17.79
N LEU A 114 2.43 -2.39 -16.64
CA LEU A 114 3.07 -3.60 -16.12
C LEU A 114 2.08 -4.65 -15.58
N GLN A 115 0.81 -4.31 -15.41
CA GLN A 115 -0.23 -5.28 -15.05
C GLN A 115 -0.72 -6.09 -16.26
N TYR A 116 -0.45 -5.64 -17.49
CA TYR A 116 -0.87 -6.37 -18.68
C TYR A 116 -0.01 -7.61 -18.90
N PRO A 117 -0.61 -8.79 -19.14
CA PRO A 117 0.15 -9.99 -19.46
C PRO A 117 0.99 -9.79 -20.72
N LYS A 118 2.23 -10.31 -20.71
CA LYS A 118 3.14 -10.23 -21.87
C LYS A 118 2.53 -10.84 -23.13
N ALA A 119 1.62 -11.81 -22.99
CA ALA A 119 0.87 -12.39 -24.10
C ALA A 119 -0.06 -11.40 -24.83
N ILE A 120 -0.49 -10.30 -24.18
CA ILE A 120 -1.28 -9.24 -24.85
C ILE A 120 -0.42 -8.49 -25.86
N PHE A 121 0.91 -8.45 -25.73
CA PHE A 121 1.77 -7.86 -26.76
C PHE A 121 1.65 -8.55 -28.11
N GLN A 122 1.42 -9.87 -28.12
CA GLN A 122 1.18 -10.61 -29.36
C GLN A 122 -0.13 -10.19 -30.04
N LYS A 123 -1.05 -9.57 -29.31
CA LYS A 123 -2.30 -8.99 -29.84
C LYS A 123 -2.13 -7.52 -30.27
N HIS A 124 -0.96 -6.92 -30.04
CA HIS A 124 -0.68 -5.56 -30.48
C HIS A 124 -0.72 -5.47 -32.01
N ARG A 125 -1.23 -4.35 -32.52
CA ARG A 125 -1.46 -4.15 -33.97
C ARG A 125 -0.19 -4.35 -34.81
N ILE A 126 0.95 -3.88 -34.31
CA ILE A 126 2.25 -4.01 -35.00
C ILE A 126 2.69 -5.48 -35.09
N GLU A 127 2.50 -6.28 -34.03
CA GLU A 127 2.81 -7.73 -34.05
C GLU A 127 1.88 -8.48 -35.01
N GLN A 128 0.57 -8.17 -34.97
CA GLN A 128 -0.40 -8.75 -35.89
C GLN A 128 -0.08 -8.41 -37.35
N TRP A 129 0.28 -7.15 -37.63
CA TRP A 129 0.71 -6.72 -38.95
C TRP A 129 1.99 -7.41 -39.42
N LYS A 130 2.96 -7.59 -38.52
CA LYS A 130 4.17 -8.34 -38.79
C LYS A 130 3.81 -9.77 -39.23
N THR A 131 3.04 -10.50 -38.41
CA THR A 131 2.61 -11.86 -38.73
C THR A 131 1.89 -11.93 -40.08
N TRP A 132 0.97 -11.00 -40.35
CA TRP A 132 0.24 -10.98 -41.62
C TRP A 132 1.14 -10.68 -42.83
N MET A 133 2.14 -9.80 -42.68
CA MET A 133 3.11 -9.51 -43.73
C MET A 133 4.06 -10.68 -43.99
N GLU A 134 4.50 -11.39 -42.95
CA GLU A 134 5.29 -12.62 -43.08
C GLU A 134 4.51 -13.71 -43.83
N GLU A 135 3.24 -13.90 -43.49
CA GLU A 135 2.34 -14.81 -44.19
C GLU A 135 2.16 -14.42 -45.68
N LEU A 136 2.06 -13.12 -45.96
CA LEU A 136 1.87 -12.61 -47.31
C LEU A 136 3.13 -12.73 -48.18
N ILE A 137 4.33 -12.63 -47.58
CA ILE A 137 5.60 -12.93 -48.29
C ILE A 137 5.65 -14.41 -48.70
N CYS A 138 5.25 -15.31 -47.81
CA CYS A 138 5.24 -16.75 -48.08
C CYS A 138 4.16 -17.16 -49.11
N ASN A 139 3.03 -16.44 -49.15
CA ASN A 139 1.91 -16.74 -50.04
C ASN A 139 1.22 -15.45 -50.54
N THR A 140 1.58 -15.03 -51.75
CA THR A 140 1.09 -13.80 -52.42
C THR A 140 -0.18 -14.02 -53.27
N THR A 141 -1.00 -15.01 -52.94
CA THR A 141 -2.26 -15.29 -53.65
C THR A 141 -3.35 -14.27 -53.32
N VAL A 142 -4.29 -14.06 -54.26
CA VAL A 142 -5.41 -13.13 -54.08
C VAL A 142 -6.32 -13.58 -52.93
N GLU A 143 -6.54 -14.88 -52.81
CA GLU A 143 -7.32 -15.50 -51.73
C GLU A 143 -6.72 -15.16 -50.37
N ARG A 144 -5.38 -15.21 -50.25
CA ARG A 144 -4.69 -14.89 -49.00
C ARG A 144 -4.80 -13.40 -48.65
N CYS A 145 -4.66 -12.52 -49.64
CA CYS A 145 -4.87 -11.08 -49.46
C CYS A 145 -6.28 -10.77 -48.96
N GLN A 146 -7.31 -11.42 -49.53
CA GLN A 146 -8.71 -11.25 -49.12
C GLN A 146 -8.96 -11.77 -47.70
N GLU A 147 -8.36 -12.90 -47.32
CA GLU A 147 -8.47 -13.45 -45.98
C GLU A 147 -7.86 -12.51 -44.93
N LEU A 148 -6.67 -11.98 -45.20
CA LEU A 148 -6.01 -11.00 -44.32
C LEU A 148 -6.81 -9.71 -44.18
N TYR A 149 -7.37 -9.21 -45.29
CA TYR A 149 -8.25 -8.05 -45.25
C TYR A 149 -9.49 -8.29 -44.38
N ARG A 150 -10.09 -9.49 -44.46
CA ARG A 150 -11.23 -9.86 -43.61
C ARG A 150 -10.85 -9.95 -42.12
N LYS A 151 -9.66 -10.48 -41.80
CA LYS A 151 -9.14 -10.49 -40.42
C LYS A 151 -8.97 -9.06 -39.89
N TYR A 152 -8.45 -8.16 -40.71
CA TYR A 152 -8.36 -6.73 -40.38
C TYR A 152 -9.72 -6.12 -40.09
N GLU A 153 -10.70 -6.33 -40.97
CA GLU A 153 -12.05 -5.81 -40.79
C GLU A 153 -12.74 -6.37 -39.55
N MET A 154 -12.53 -7.64 -39.20
CA MET A 154 -13.13 -8.21 -38.00
C MET A 154 -12.49 -7.71 -36.70
N GLN A 155 -11.18 -7.43 -36.69
CA GLN A 155 -10.46 -7.05 -35.47
C GLN A 155 -10.42 -5.55 -35.21
N TYR A 156 -10.33 -4.72 -36.26
CA TYR A 156 -10.00 -3.30 -36.12
C TYR A 156 -11.03 -2.34 -36.73
N ALA A 157 -11.95 -2.83 -37.57
CA ALA A 157 -13.04 -2.02 -38.10
C ALA A 157 -14.30 -1.92 -37.22
N PRO A 158 -14.66 -2.89 -36.35
CA PRO A 158 -15.86 -2.75 -35.54
C PRO A 158 -15.62 -1.70 -34.47
N GLN A 159 -16.51 -0.70 -34.39
CA GLN A 159 -16.56 0.16 -33.21
C GLN A 159 -16.94 -0.70 -32.00
N PRO A 160 -16.31 -0.50 -30.82
CA PRO A 160 -16.74 -1.19 -29.61
C PRO A 160 -18.25 -0.96 -29.39
N PRO A 161 -19.00 -1.99 -28.94
CA PRO A 161 -20.43 -1.83 -28.70
C PRO A 161 -20.70 -0.63 -27.80
N PRO A 162 -21.75 0.18 -28.07
CA PRO A 162 -22.07 1.35 -27.24
C PRO A 162 -22.19 1.02 -25.75
N THR A 163 -22.63 -0.20 -25.43
CA THR A 163 -22.74 -0.72 -24.06
C THR A 163 -21.39 -0.85 -23.36
N VAL A 164 -20.33 -1.29 -24.07
CA VAL A 164 -18.98 -1.39 -23.53
C VAL A 164 -18.40 0.00 -23.27
N CYS A 165 -18.58 0.92 -24.23
CA CYS A 165 -18.17 2.31 -24.05
C CYS A 165 -18.87 2.95 -22.84
N GLN A 166 -20.20 2.80 -22.73
CA GLN A 166 -20.98 3.30 -21.60
C GLN A 166 -20.52 2.70 -20.26
N PHE A 167 -20.23 1.40 -20.23
CA PHE A 167 -19.70 0.74 -19.03
C PHE A 167 -18.33 1.30 -18.62
N ILE A 168 -17.39 1.45 -19.56
CA ILE A 168 -16.07 2.02 -19.30
C ILE A 168 -16.21 3.45 -18.77
N THR A 169 -17.00 4.29 -19.44
CA THR A 169 -17.22 5.68 -19.01
C THR A 169 -17.89 5.75 -17.65
N ALA A 170 -18.89 4.91 -17.36
CA ALA A 170 -19.55 4.87 -16.05
C ALA A 170 -18.58 4.44 -14.93
N THR A 171 -17.72 3.46 -15.22
CA THR A 171 -16.67 3.00 -14.29
C THR A 171 -15.66 4.11 -14.04
N GLU A 172 -15.21 4.80 -15.08
CA GLU A 172 -14.30 5.95 -14.97
C GLU A 172 -14.90 7.07 -14.11
N MET A 173 -16.15 7.47 -14.38
CA MET A 173 -16.83 8.49 -13.56
C MET A 173 -16.96 8.08 -12.09
N THR A 174 -17.21 6.79 -11.83
CA THR A 174 -17.31 6.26 -10.46
C THR A 174 -15.95 6.33 -9.75
N LEU A 175 -14.87 5.93 -10.42
CA LEU A 175 -13.51 6.01 -9.89
C LEU A 175 -13.09 7.47 -9.63
N GLN A 176 -13.40 8.38 -10.56
CA GLN A 176 -13.14 9.81 -10.39
C GLN A 176 -13.86 10.38 -9.17
N ARG A 177 -15.11 9.95 -8.93
CA ARG A 177 -15.88 10.34 -7.74
C ARG A 177 -15.22 9.82 -6.46
N TYR A 178 -14.82 8.55 -6.41
CA TYR A 178 -14.12 8.01 -5.24
C TYR A 178 -12.79 8.72 -4.98
N ALA A 179 -12.01 9.03 -6.03
CA ALA A 179 -10.77 9.78 -5.90
C ALA A 179 -11.02 11.19 -5.33
N ALA A 180 -12.05 11.88 -5.81
CA ALA A 180 -12.43 13.20 -5.29
C ALA A 180 -12.88 13.15 -3.83
N ASP A 181 -13.70 12.16 -3.46
CA ASP A 181 -14.19 11.97 -2.10
C ASP A 181 -13.02 11.67 -1.14
N ILE A 182 -12.10 10.77 -1.50
CA ILE A 182 -10.90 10.47 -0.71
C ILE A 182 -10.02 11.72 -0.57
N ASN A 183 -9.77 12.45 -1.65
CA ASN A 183 -8.95 13.66 -1.61
C ASN A 183 -9.57 14.73 -0.70
N SER A 184 -10.90 14.89 -0.74
CA SER A 184 -11.62 15.81 0.16
C SER A 184 -11.50 15.41 1.64
N ARG A 185 -11.48 14.10 1.94
CA ARG A 185 -11.26 13.58 3.29
C ARG A 185 -9.82 13.84 3.73
N LEU A 186 -8.85 13.58 2.87
CA LEU A 186 -7.43 13.82 3.14
C LEU A 186 -7.15 15.30 3.43
N ILE A 187 -7.66 16.22 2.60
CA ILE A 187 -7.49 17.67 2.82
C ILE A 187 -8.04 18.08 4.18
N ARG A 188 -9.25 17.61 4.55
CA ARG A 188 -9.84 17.87 5.88
C ARG A 188 -8.96 17.35 7.01
N GLN A 189 -8.37 16.16 6.86
CA GLN A 189 -7.46 15.60 7.86
C GLN A 189 -6.15 16.39 7.99
N VAL A 190 -5.57 16.80 6.85
CA VAL A 190 -4.37 17.64 6.83
C VAL A 190 -4.63 19.01 7.47
N GLU A 191 -5.78 19.63 7.20
CA GLU A 191 -6.15 20.89 7.86
C GLU A 191 -6.37 20.73 9.37
N ARG A 192 -7.01 19.63 9.80
CA ARG A 192 -7.15 19.31 11.22
C ARG A 192 -5.79 19.15 11.90
N LEU A 193 -4.86 18.41 11.31
CA LEU A 193 -3.49 18.26 11.82
C LEU A 193 -2.75 19.60 11.93
N LYS A 194 -2.95 20.50 10.96
CA LYS A 194 -2.39 21.87 11.03
C LYS A 194 -2.97 22.68 12.18
N GLN A 195 -4.26 22.50 12.50
CA GLN A 195 -4.95 23.20 13.58
C GLN A 195 -4.59 22.64 14.96
N GLU A 196 -4.34 21.32 15.05
CA GLU A 196 -4.03 20.66 16.33
C GLU A 196 -2.69 21.14 16.91
N ALA A 197 -1.77 21.72 16.11
CA ALA A 197 -0.47 22.31 16.50
C ALA A 197 0.47 21.43 17.35
N VAL A 198 0.01 20.24 17.72
CA VAL A 198 0.68 19.23 18.53
C VAL A 198 1.27 18.23 17.56
N THR A 199 2.59 18.22 17.48
CA THR A 199 3.34 17.22 16.73
C THR A 199 3.63 16.02 17.63
N VAL A 200 3.89 14.85 17.04
CA VAL A 200 4.24 13.63 17.80
C VAL A 200 5.34 13.87 18.84
N PRO A 201 6.43 14.62 18.55
CA PRO A 201 7.45 14.91 19.56
C PRO A 201 6.92 15.69 20.78
N VAL A 202 5.95 16.59 20.58
CA VAL A 202 5.34 17.35 21.68
C VAL A 202 4.54 16.42 22.59
N CYS A 203 3.80 15.46 22.02
CA CYS A 203 3.11 14.44 22.79
C CYS A 203 4.09 13.56 23.58
N GLU A 204 5.19 13.13 22.96
CA GLU A 204 6.21 12.31 23.62
C GLU A 204 6.86 13.02 24.81
N ASP A 205 7.15 14.33 24.67
CA ASP A 205 7.72 15.12 25.75
C ASP A 205 6.71 15.34 26.89
N GLN A 206 5.43 15.56 26.56
CA GLN A 206 4.36 15.63 27.55
C GLN A 206 4.19 14.30 28.30
N LEU A 207 4.26 13.16 27.61
CA LEU A 207 4.19 11.84 28.24
C LEU A 207 5.34 11.60 29.21
N LYS A 208 6.58 11.92 28.83
CA LYS A 208 7.75 11.83 29.72
C LYS A 208 7.58 12.69 30.96
N GLU A 209 7.02 13.89 30.82
CA GLU A 209 6.78 14.79 31.95
C GLU A 209 5.67 14.26 32.87
N ILE A 210 4.61 13.67 32.32
CA ILE A 210 3.56 12.99 33.10
C ILE A 210 4.14 11.80 33.87
N GLU A 211 4.95 10.95 33.23
CA GLU A 211 5.62 9.84 33.90
C GLU A 211 6.53 10.31 35.04
N ARG A 212 7.26 11.42 34.82
CA ARG A 212 8.09 12.04 35.86
C ARG A 212 7.24 12.50 37.04
N CYS A 213 6.13 13.19 36.78
CA CYS A 213 5.19 13.65 37.80
C CYS A 213 4.60 12.48 38.61
N ILE A 214 4.21 11.38 37.95
CA ILE A 214 3.70 10.18 38.60
C ILE A 214 4.75 9.58 39.55
N LYS A 215 6.01 9.46 39.11
CA LYS A 215 7.11 8.95 39.95
C LYS A 215 7.35 9.82 41.18
N VAL A 216 7.33 11.14 41.02
CA VAL A 216 7.47 12.08 42.14
C VAL A 216 6.30 11.93 43.12
N PHE A 217 5.06 11.87 42.61
CA PHE A 217 3.87 11.69 43.43
C PHE A 217 3.93 10.40 44.26
N LEU A 218 4.31 9.27 43.65
CA LEU A 218 4.46 7.98 44.33
C LEU A 218 5.55 8.03 45.41
N HIS A 219 6.65 8.75 45.16
CA HIS A 219 7.72 8.91 46.14
C HIS A 219 7.31 9.77 47.34
N GLU A 220 6.58 10.87 47.10
CA GLU A 220 6.18 11.82 48.15
C GLU A 220 5.01 11.32 49.02
N ASN A 221 4.11 10.50 48.44
CA ASN A 221 2.87 10.08 49.09
C ASN A 221 2.85 8.61 49.54
N GLY A 222 3.91 7.84 49.26
CA GLY A 222 4.09 6.49 49.78
C GLY A 222 2.95 5.52 49.44
N GLU A 223 2.47 4.79 50.44
CA GLU A 223 1.43 3.75 50.31
C GLU A 223 0.06 4.35 49.96
N GLU A 224 -0.36 5.42 50.65
CA GLU A 224 -1.63 6.12 50.37
C GLU A 224 -1.68 6.68 48.95
N GLY A 225 -0.55 7.23 48.47
CA GLY A 225 -0.40 7.65 47.08
C GLY A 225 -0.53 6.49 46.10
N SER A 226 0.08 5.34 46.42
CA SER A 226 0.00 4.13 45.60
C SER A 226 -1.43 3.58 45.51
N LEU A 227 -2.16 3.55 46.64
CA LEU A 227 -3.57 3.12 46.69
C LEU A 227 -4.48 4.07 45.91
N SER A 228 -4.29 5.38 46.09
CA SER A 228 -5.06 6.40 45.35
C SER A 228 -4.84 6.29 43.84
N LEU A 229 -3.59 6.14 43.39
CA LEU A 229 -3.28 6.00 41.96
C LEU A 229 -3.82 4.69 41.40
N ALA A 230 -3.65 3.58 42.12
CA ALA A 230 -4.18 2.28 41.73
C ALA A 230 -5.71 2.31 41.58
N SER A 231 -6.44 2.98 42.49
CA SER A 231 -7.90 3.14 42.38
C SER A 231 -8.31 3.87 41.10
N VAL A 232 -7.57 4.92 40.71
CA VAL A 232 -7.81 5.67 39.46
C VAL A 232 -7.51 4.81 38.25
N ILE A 233 -6.37 4.11 38.25
CA ILE A 233 -5.95 3.22 37.16
C ILE A 233 -6.95 2.08 36.97
N ILE A 234 -7.36 1.40 38.04
CA ILE A 234 -8.34 0.31 37.99
C ILE A 234 -9.69 0.81 37.44
N SER A 235 -10.14 1.99 37.85
CA SER A 235 -11.38 2.60 37.33
C SER A 235 -11.29 2.88 35.83
N ALA A 236 -10.14 3.37 35.36
CA ALA A 236 -9.88 3.60 33.94
C ALA A 236 -9.82 2.28 33.15
N LEU A 237 -9.12 1.27 33.69
CA LEU A 237 -9.04 -0.07 33.11
C LEU A 237 -10.42 -0.70 32.95
N CYS A 238 -11.27 -0.69 33.98
CA CYS A 238 -12.64 -1.22 33.89
C CYS A 238 -13.47 -0.54 32.78
N THR A 239 -13.28 0.78 32.61
CA THR A 239 -13.97 1.55 31.57
C THR A 239 -13.48 1.17 30.18
N LEU A 240 -12.17 1.05 29.99
CA LEU A 240 -11.56 0.68 28.72
C LEU A 240 -11.85 -0.77 28.34
N THR A 241 -11.74 -1.72 29.27
CA THR A 241 -12.06 -3.13 29.02
C THR A 241 -13.52 -3.30 28.61
N ARG A 242 -14.45 -2.58 29.26
CA ARG A 242 -15.87 -2.59 28.84
C ARG A 242 -16.04 -2.11 27.40
N ARG A 243 -15.33 -1.05 27.01
CA ARG A 243 -15.38 -0.52 25.65
C ARG A 243 -14.77 -1.49 24.63
N ASN A 244 -13.64 -2.13 24.95
CA ASN A 244 -13.02 -3.17 24.12
C ASN A 244 -13.99 -4.33 23.89
N LEU A 245 -14.59 -4.88 24.95
CA LEU A 245 -15.58 -5.96 24.84
C LEU A 245 -16.79 -5.56 23.99
N MET A 246 -17.25 -4.32 24.10
CA MET A 246 -18.36 -3.82 23.28
C MET A 246 -17.99 -3.78 21.78
N MET A 247 -16.77 -3.36 21.45
CA MET A 247 -16.29 -3.37 20.07
C MET A 247 -16.05 -4.77 19.54
N GLU A 248 -15.47 -5.67 20.34
CA GLU A 248 -15.30 -7.08 19.99
C GLU A 248 -16.65 -7.74 19.72
N GLY A 249 -17.65 -7.47 20.57
CA GLY A 249 -19.02 -7.95 20.36
C GLY A 249 -19.66 -7.39 19.09
N ALA A 250 -19.44 -6.11 18.79
CA ALA A 250 -19.91 -5.50 17.55
C ALA A 250 -19.22 -6.10 16.31
N ALA A 251 -17.90 -6.31 16.37
CA ALA A 251 -17.11 -6.95 15.32
C ALA A 251 -17.55 -8.40 15.07
N SER A 252 -17.74 -9.17 16.15
CA SER A 252 -18.26 -10.54 16.07
C SER A 252 -19.65 -10.60 15.45
N SER A 253 -20.49 -9.61 15.73
CA SER A 253 -21.86 -9.52 15.17
C SER A 253 -21.91 -9.02 13.72
N ALA A 254 -20.86 -8.34 13.24
CA ALA A 254 -20.85 -7.73 11.90
C ALA A 254 -20.68 -8.75 10.76
N GLY A 255 -20.04 -9.91 11.03
CA GLY A 255 -19.84 -10.97 10.05
C GLY A 255 -19.17 -10.45 8.76
N GLU A 256 -19.85 -10.63 7.61
CA GLU A 256 -19.36 -10.17 6.31
C GLU A 256 -19.21 -8.65 6.20
N GLN A 257 -19.92 -7.88 7.04
CA GLN A 257 -19.85 -6.41 7.06
C GLN A 257 -18.72 -5.87 7.94
N LEU A 258 -17.83 -6.72 8.44
CA LEU A 258 -16.72 -6.30 9.30
C LEU A 258 -15.80 -5.28 8.63
N VAL A 259 -15.66 -5.35 7.30
CA VAL A 259 -14.88 -4.38 6.51
C VAL A 259 -15.47 -2.96 6.59
N ASP A 260 -16.79 -2.84 6.75
CA ASP A 260 -17.50 -1.56 6.80
C ASP A 260 -17.63 -1.01 8.24
N LEU A 261 -17.26 -1.80 9.24
CA LEU A 261 -17.27 -1.39 10.64
C LEU A 261 -16.18 -0.35 10.90
N THR A 262 -16.59 0.91 10.90
CA THR A 262 -15.71 2.07 11.06
C THR A 262 -16.09 2.90 12.28
N SER A 263 -15.08 3.52 12.89
CA SER A 263 -15.25 4.46 13.98
C SER A 263 -15.96 5.73 13.52
N ARG A 264 -16.37 6.57 14.48
CA ARG A 264 -16.93 7.90 14.18
C ARG A 264 -16.01 8.76 13.30
N ASP A 265 -14.69 8.56 13.43
CA ASP A 265 -13.67 9.29 12.68
C ASP A 265 -13.31 8.61 11.35
N GLY A 266 -13.95 7.48 11.05
CA GLY A 266 -13.77 6.71 9.82
C GLY A 266 -12.52 5.82 9.80
N ALA A 267 -11.91 5.58 10.96
CA ALA A 267 -10.88 4.56 11.13
C ALA A 267 -11.54 3.18 11.13
N TRP A 268 -10.84 2.16 10.63
CA TRP A 268 -11.38 0.79 10.71
C TRP A 268 -11.38 0.32 12.16
N PHE A 269 -12.37 -0.48 12.57
CA PHE A 269 -12.56 -0.82 14.01
C PHE A 269 -11.28 -1.40 14.66
N LEU A 270 -10.49 -2.19 13.92
CA LEU A 270 -9.29 -2.83 14.46
C LEU A 270 -8.23 -1.80 14.83
N GLU A 271 -8.12 -0.68 14.10
CA GLU A 271 -7.18 0.40 14.44
C GLU A 271 -7.56 1.05 15.78
N GLU A 272 -8.86 1.26 16.01
CA GLU A 272 -9.36 1.82 17.26
C GLU A 272 -9.17 0.83 18.42
N LEU A 273 -9.37 -0.46 18.15
CA LEU A 273 -9.21 -1.55 19.11
C LEU A 273 -7.74 -1.73 19.51
N CYS A 274 -6.81 -1.72 18.56
CA CYS A 274 -5.37 -1.71 18.83
C CYS A 274 -4.96 -0.49 19.67
N SER A 275 -5.46 0.71 19.32
CA SER A 275 -5.16 1.94 20.07
C SER A 275 -5.65 1.84 21.53
N MET A 276 -6.88 1.35 21.75
CA MET A 276 -7.41 1.16 23.10
C MET A 276 -6.68 0.07 23.88
N SER A 277 -6.34 -1.04 23.23
CA SER A 277 -5.53 -2.11 23.83
C SER A 277 -4.13 -1.61 24.26
N GLY A 278 -3.53 -0.71 23.48
CA GLY A 278 -2.30 -0.02 23.86
C GLY A 278 -2.45 0.80 25.14
N ASN A 279 -3.56 1.55 25.28
CA ASN A 279 -3.86 2.29 26.52
C ASN A 279 -4.03 1.38 27.73
N VAL A 280 -4.72 0.24 27.56
CA VAL A 280 -4.87 -0.77 28.62
C VAL A 280 -3.48 -1.30 29.04
N THR A 281 -2.63 -1.62 28.07
CA THR A 281 -1.25 -2.09 28.34
C THR A 281 -0.43 -1.06 29.11
N CYS A 282 -0.49 0.22 28.73
CA CYS A 282 0.20 1.31 29.41
C CYS A 282 -0.29 1.49 30.86
N LEU A 283 -1.61 1.47 31.08
CA LEU A 283 -2.20 1.58 32.40
C LEU A 283 -1.84 0.39 33.31
N VAL A 284 -1.79 -0.83 32.77
CA VAL A 284 -1.30 -2.01 33.50
C VAL A 284 0.17 -1.87 33.88
N GLN A 285 1.00 -1.33 33.00
CA GLN A 285 2.41 -1.04 33.32
C GLN A 285 2.55 0.03 34.42
N LEU A 286 1.70 1.06 34.43
CA LEU A 286 1.66 2.05 35.50
C LEU A 286 1.15 1.44 36.81
N LEU A 287 0.18 0.52 36.76
CA LEU A 287 -0.33 -0.18 37.94
C LEU A 287 0.80 -0.97 38.64
N LYS A 288 1.71 -1.58 37.87
CA LYS A 288 2.89 -2.28 38.42
C LYS A 288 3.85 -1.37 39.19
N GLN A 289 3.80 -0.05 38.97
CA GLN A 289 4.61 0.93 39.70
C GLN A 289 3.98 1.30 41.06
N CYS A 290 2.70 0.93 41.28
CA CYS A 290 2.05 1.10 42.57
C CYS A 290 2.46 -0.05 43.50
N HIS A 291 2.95 0.27 44.71
CA HIS A 291 3.33 -0.74 45.70
C HIS A 291 2.07 -1.28 46.40
N LEU A 292 1.37 -2.22 45.74
CA LEU A 292 0.18 -2.86 46.27
C LEU A 292 0.56 -4.06 47.15
N VAL A 293 0.04 -4.10 48.38
CA VAL A 293 0.22 -5.25 49.27
C VAL A 293 -0.82 -6.32 48.92
N PRO A 294 -0.43 -7.61 48.74
CA PRO A 294 -1.34 -8.68 48.30
C PRO A 294 -2.50 -9.03 49.24
N GLN A 295 -2.57 -8.43 50.45
CA GLN A 295 -3.46 -8.89 51.52
C GLN A 295 -4.89 -8.31 51.47
N ASP A 296 -5.19 -7.33 50.62
CA ASP A 296 -6.50 -6.64 50.63
C ASP A 296 -7.34 -6.80 49.35
N LEU A 297 -6.95 -7.68 48.44
CA LEU A 297 -7.54 -7.75 47.10
C LEU A 297 -7.87 -9.21 46.72
N ASP A 298 -9.17 -9.54 46.68
CA ASP A 298 -9.72 -10.71 45.95
C ASP A 298 -9.56 -10.50 44.43
N ILE A 299 -8.34 -10.22 43.98
CA ILE A 299 -8.03 -9.97 42.57
C ILE A 299 -7.15 -11.13 42.08
N PRO A 300 -7.41 -11.67 40.87
CA PRO A 300 -6.48 -12.59 40.23
C PRO A 300 -5.07 -11.98 40.19
N ASN A 301 -4.05 -12.85 40.29
CA ASN A 301 -2.66 -12.45 40.39
C ASN A 301 -2.33 -11.33 39.37
N PRO A 302 -1.88 -10.14 39.82
CA PRO A 302 -1.66 -8.99 38.93
C PRO A 302 -0.62 -9.27 37.83
N VAL A 303 0.24 -10.28 38.04
CA VAL A 303 1.15 -10.78 37.01
C VAL A 303 0.38 -11.50 35.91
N GLU A 304 -0.49 -12.44 36.25
CA GLU A 304 -1.33 -13.20 35.30
C GLU A 304 -2.28 -12.28 34.53
N ALA A 305 -2.91 -11.32 35.21
CA ALA A 305 -3.76 -10.32 34.56
C ALA A 305 -2.97 -9.46 33.57
N SER A 306 -1.73 -9.11 33.91
CA SER A 306 -0.85 -8.37 33.00
C SER A 306 -0.40 -9.20 31.80
N GLU A 307 -0.14 -10.49 32.00
CA GLU A 307 0.22 -11.40 30.91
C GLU A 307 -0.95 -11.60 29.95
N ALA A 308 -2.17 -11.78 30.47
CA ALA A 308 -3.38 -11.89 29.65
C ALA A 308 -3.61 -10.64 28.79
N VAL A 309 -3.46 -9.43 29.38
CA VAL A 309 -3.55 -8.16 28.64
C VAL A 309 -2.47 -8.07 27.56
N HIS A 310 -1.24 -8.49 27.87
CA HIS A 310 -0.14 -8.47 26.92
C HIS A 310 -0.39 -9.40 25.73
N LEU A 311 -0.86 -10.62 25.99
CA LEU A 311 -1.20 -11.60 24.95
C LEU A 311 -2.36 -11.13 24.08
N ALA A 312 -3.42 -10.60 24.67
CA ALA A 312 -4.55 -10.03 23.94
C ALA A 312 -4.10 -8.86 23.03
N ASN A 313 -3.25 -7.96 23.55
CA ASN A 313 -2.67 -6.90 22.75
C ASN A 313 -1.80 -7.44 21.59
N GLY A 314 -1.07 -8.53 21.83
CA GLY A 314 -0.29 -9.23 20.81
C GLY A 314 -1.17 -9.71 19.66
N VAL A 315 -2.30 -10.34 19.96
CA VAL A 315 -3.27 -10.79 18.94
C VAL A 315 -3.76 -9.63 18.08
N TYR A 316 -4.18 -8.51 18.69
CA TYR A 316 -4.65 -7.35 17.93
C TYR A 316 -3.56 -6.73 17.06
N THR A 317 -2.34 -6.61 17.59
CA THR A 317 -1.19 -6.10 16.83
C THR A 317 -0.89 -7.01 15.63
N SER A 318 -0.84 -8.33 15.83
CA SER A 318 -0.60 -9.28 14.74
C SER A 318 -1.70 -9.25 13.69
N LEU A 319 -2.97 -9.12 14.09
CA LEU A 319 -4.09 -8.98 13.15
C LEU A 319 -4.01 -7.68 12.34
N GLN A 320 -3.61 -6.59 12.98
CA GLN A 320 -3.42 -5.30 12.32
C GLN A 320 -2.28 -5.36 11.30
N GLU A 321 -1.15 -5.95 11.67
CA GLU A 321 -0.01 -6.18 10.77
C GLU A 321 -0.42 -7.07 9.59
N LEU A 322 -1.12 -8.17 9.85
CA LEU A 322 -1.61 -9.07 8.81
C LEU A 322 -2.51 -8.32 7.82
N ASN A 323 -3.49 -7.55 8.31
CA ASN A 323 -4.38 -6.77 7.44
C ASN A 323 -3.61 -5.69 6.65
N SER A 324 -2.63 -5.03 7.26
CA SER A 324 -1.77 -4.06 6.57
C SER A 324 -0.98 -4.72 5.45
N ASN A 325 -0.29 -5.83 5.75
CA ASN A 325 0.46 -6.61 4.78
C ASN A 325 -0.45 -7.16 3.67
N PHE A 326 -1.66 -7.60 4.02
CA PHE A 326 -2.63 -8.07 3.04
C PHE A 326 -3.01 -6.96 2.05
N ARG A 327 -3.38 -5.78 2.55
CA ARG A 327 -3.81 -4.65 1.71
C ARG A 327 -2.67 -4.06 0.87
N GLN A 328 -1.46 -4.00 1.41
CA GLN A 328 -0.34 -3.31 0.77
C GLN A 328 0.51 -4.20 -0.13
N ILE A 329 0.59 -5.50 0.20
CA ILE A 329 1.54 -6.43 -0.44
C ILE A 329 0.77 -7.60 -1.07
N ILE A 330 0.09 -8.40 -0.24
CA ILE A 330 -0.45 -9.71 -0.68
C ILE A 330 -1.52 -9.53 -1.75
N PHE A 331 -2.53 -8.69 -1.51
CA PHE A 331 -3.64 -8.50 -2.45
C PHE A 331 -3.20 -7.84 -3.77
N PRO A 332 -2.42 -6.73 -3.77
CA PRO A 332 -1.90 -6.15 -5.01
C PRO A 332 -1.01 -7.11 -5.82
N GLU A 333 -0.19 -7.93 -5.16
CA GLU A 333 0.63 -8.96 -5.80
C GLU A 333 -0.23 -10.06 -6.42
N ALA A 334 -1.17 -10.63 -5.64
CA ALA A 334 -2.07 -11.67 -6.12
C ALA A 334 -2.89 -11.20 -7.33
N LEU A 335 -3.44 -9.97 -7.27
CA LEU A 335 -4.16 -9.37 -8.39
C LEU A 335 -3.26 -9.23 -9.62
N ARG A 336 -2.01 -8.80 -9.44
CA ARG A 336 -1.06 -8.68 -10.54
C ARG A 336 -0.68 -10.02 -11.16
N CYS A 337 -0.41 -11.05 -10.36
CA CYS A 337 -0.13 -12.40 -10.85
C CYS A 337 -1.33 -12.97 -11.63
N LEU A 338 -2.55 -12.77 -11.11
CA LEU A 338 -3.79 -13.15 -11.79
C LEU A 338 -3.92 -12.42 -13.13
N MET A 339 -3.74 -11.09 -13.14
CA MET A 339 -3.82 -10.30 -14.36
C MET A 339 -2.75 -10.71 -15.38
N LYS A 340 -1.53 -11.03 -14.94
CA LYS A 340 -0.45 -11.52 -15.79
C LYS A 340 -0.64 -12.96 -16.28
N GLY A 341 -1.63 -13.69 -15.77
CA GLY A 341 -1.87 -15.10 -16.11
C GLY A 341 -0.72 -16.01 -15.66
N GLU A 342 -0.07 -15.67 -14.54
CA GLU A 342 1.01 -16.48 -13.98
C GLU A 342 0.41 -17.73 -13.32
N TYR A 343 0.57 -18.89 -13.96
CA TYR A 343 0.13 -20.21 -13.47
C TYR A 343 0.70 -20.57 -12.08
N THR A 344 1.76 -19.89 -11.64
CA THR A 344 2.41 -20.09 -10.35
C THR A 344 1.51 -19.71 -9.17
N LEU A 345 0.64 -18.70 -9.29
CA LEU A 345 -0.23 -18.29 -8.18
C LEU A 345 -1.25 -19.37 -7.82
N GLU A 346 -1.90 -19.97 -8.83
CA GLU A 346 -2.90 -21.01 -8.63
C GLU A 346 -2.27 -22.29 -8.04
N SER A 347 -1.08 -22.65 -8.50
CA SER A 347 -0.28 -23.73 -7.92
C SER A 347 0.14 -23.43 -6.47
N MET A 348 0.59 -22.20 -6.18
CA MET A 348 0.98 -21.80 -4.83
C MET A 348 -0.20 -21.76 -3.86
N LEU A 349 -1.38 -21.33 -4.30
CA LEU A 349 -2.60 -21.36 -3.48
C LEU A 349 -3.02 -22.81 -3.17
N GLN A 350 -2.95 -23.71 -4.15
CA GLN A 350 -3.21 -25.14 -3.92
C GLN A 350 -2.18 -25.78 -2.97
N GLU A 351 -0.91 -25.39 -3.07
CA GLU A 351 0.13 -25.82 -2.12
C GLU A 351 -0.10 -25.25 -0.72
N LEU A 352 -0.57 -24.01 -0.59
CA LEU A 352 -0.91 -23.39 0.68
C LEU A 352 -2.12 -24.07 1.33
N ASP A 353 -3.18 -24.33 0.57
CA ASP A 353 -4.35 -25.08 1.04
C ASP A 353 -3.93 -26.47 1.53
N SER A 354 -3.07 -27.16 0.77
CA SER A 354 -2.50 -28.45 1.16
C SER A 354 -1.65 -28.37 2.44
N LEU A 355 -0.84 -27.32 2.61
CA LEU A 355 -0.06 -27.08 3.83
C LEU A 355 -0.95 -26.80 5.05
N ILE A 356 -2.01 -26.02 4.88
CA ILE A 356 -2.98 -25.72 5.95
C ILE A 356 -3.72 -26.99 6.37
N GLU A 357 -4.14 -27.81 5.40
CA GLU A 357 -4.74 -29.12 5.66
C GLU A 357 -3.77 -30.07 6.38
N GLN A 358 -2.48 -30.01 6.05
CA GLN A 358 -1.43 -30.85 6.66
C GLN A 358 -1.02 -30.39 8.08
N THR A 359 -1.00 -29.08 8.36
CA THR A 359 -0.54 -28.56 9.67
C THR A 359 -1.63 -28.60 10.75
N THR A 360 -2.89 -28.69 10.37
CA THR A 360 -4.01 -28.72 11.32
C THR A 360 -4.43 -30.12 11.76
N ASP A 361 -3.71 -31.19 11.36
CA ASP A 361 -4.16 -32.59 11.50
C ASP A 361 -5.61 -32.80 11.00
N GLY A 362 -6.07 -31.96 10.06
CA GLY A 362 -7.44 -31.95 9.56
C GLY A 362 -8.49 -31.39 10.52
N VAL A 363 -8.11 -30.73 11.62
CA VAL A 363 -9.04 -30.06 12.54
C VAL A 363 -9.41 -28.68 11.99
N PRO A 364 -10.67 -28.42 11.61
CA PRO A 364 -11.08 -27.11 11.13
C PRO A 364 -10.90 -26.05 12.22
N LEU A 365 -10.48 -24.83 11.84
CA LEU A 365 -10.34 -23.68 12.75
C LEU A 365 -11.60 -23.47 13.61
N GLN A 366 -12.78 -23.67 13.01
CA GLN A 366 -14.07 -23.58 13.71
C GLN A 366 -14.16 -24.53 14.90
N THR A 367 -13.69 -25.76 14.77
CA THR A 367 -13.69 -26.77 15.84
C THR A 367 -12.73 -26.38 16.95
N LEU A 368 -11.60 -25.76 16.61
CA LEU A 368 -10.63 -25.24 17.57
C LEU A 368 -11.20 -24.07 18.38
N VAL A 369 -11.91 -23.16 17.70
CA VAL A 369 -12.63 -22.03 18.33
C VAL A 369 -13.72 -22.55 19.27
N GLU A 370 -14.52 -23.53 18.84
CA GLU A 370 -15.57 -24.12 19.67
C GLU A 370 -14.99 -24.84 20.91
N SER A 371 -13.88 -25.55 20.74
CA SER A 371 -13.17 -26.22 21.84
C SER A 371 -12.60 -25.21 22.83
N LEU A 372 -11.99 -24.13 22.35
CA LEU A 372 -11.50 -23.03 23.19
C LEU A 372 -12.65 -22.32 23.91
N GLN A 373 -13.77 -22.07 23.25
CA GLN A 373 -14.95 -21.46 23.86
C GLN A 373 -15.56 -22.36 24.94
N ALA A 374 -15.62 -23.67 24.71
CA ALA A 374 -16.07 -24.64 25.70
C ALA A 374 -15.14 -24.65 26.92
N TYR A 375 -13.82 -24.73 26.69
CA TYR A 375 -12.81 -24.65 27.74
C TYR A 375 -12.91 -23.36 28.56
N LEU A 376 -12.95 -22.19 27.91
CA LEU A 376 -13.06 -20.89 28.59
C LEU A 376 -14.36 -20.77 29.38
N ARG A 377 -15.46 -21.34 28.89
CA ARG A 377 -16.74 -21.39 29.61
C ARG A 377 -16.67 -22.29 30.84
N ASN A 378 -16.04 -23.45 30.72
CA ASN A 378 -15.85 -24.40 31.80
C ASN A 378 -14.94 -23.81 32.89
N ALA A 379 -13.82 -23.19 32.48
CA ALA A 379 -12.92 -22.47 33.37
C ALA A 379 -13.61 -21.30 34.10
N ALA A 380 -14.43 -20.51 33.40
CA ALA A 380 -15.21 -19.42 34.00
C ALA A 380 -16.28 -19.91 35.00
N MET A 381 -16.74 -21.15 34.86
CA MET A 381 -17.68 -21.81 35.78
C MET A 381 -16.98 -22.58 36.92
N GLY A 382 -15.64 -22.55 36.98
CA GLY A 382 -14.85 -23.25 37.99
C GLY A 382 -14.85 -24.78 37.84
N LEU A 383 -15.11 -25.28 36.63
CA LEU A 383 -15.07 -26.70 36.30
C LEU A 383 -13.64 -27.03 35.83
N GLU A 384 -12.87 -27.75 36.64
CA GLU A 384 -11.60 -28.33 36.21
C GLU A 384 -11.88 -29.50 35.24
N GLU A 385 -11.56 -29.31 33.96
CA GLU A 385 -11.47 -30.44 33.03
C GLU A 385 -10.08 -31.07 33.12
N GLU A 386 -10.02 -32.41 33.17
CA GLU A 386 -8.77 -33.16 33.10
C GLU A 386 -8.00 -32.73 31.85
N THR A 387 -6.81 -32.17 32.06
CA THR A 387 -5.88 -31.73 31.03
C THR A 387 -5.46 -32.90 30.14
N HIS A 388 -6.23 -33.20 29.09
CA HIS A 388 -5.80 -34.13 28.06
C HIS A 388 -6.07 -33.61 26.65
N ALA A 389 -4.94 -33.37 25.98
CA ALA A 389 -4.72 -33.47 24.54
C ALA A 389 -5.50 -32.48 23.68
N HIS A 390 -4.88 -31.33 23.39
CA HIS A 390 -4.64 -30.83 22.03
C HIS A 390 -3.78 -29.56 22.15
N TYR A 391 -2.59 -29.69 22.72
CA TYR A 391 -1.56 -28.66 22.52
C TYR A 391 -1.05 -28.83 21.10
N ILE A 392 -1.22 -27.81 20.27
CA ILE A 392 -0.33 -27.60 19.12
C ILE A 392 1.02 -27.27 19.76
N ASP A 393 1.94 -28.23 19.76
CA ASP A 393 3.36 -27.93 20.03
C ASP A 393 3.83 -27.03 18.89
N VAL A 394 3.86 -25.72 19.15
CA VAL A 394 4.52 -24.75 18.28
C VAL A 394 6.01 -24.85 18.60
N ALA A 395 6.75 -25.53 17.72
CA ALA A 395 8.21 -25.59 17.74
C ALA A 395 8.85 -24.30 17.22
#